data_AF-A0AAV6WY63-F1
#
_entry.id   AF-A0AAV6WY63-F1
#
_cell.length_a   1.000
_cell.length_b   1.000
_cell.length_c   1.000
_cell.angle_alpha   90.00
_cell.angle_beta   90.00
_cell.angle_gamma   90.00
#
_symmetry.space_group_name_H-M   'P 1'
#
loop_
_entity.id
_entity.type
_entity.pdbx_description
1 polymer ?
#
loop_
_entity_poly.entity_id
_entity_poly.type
_entity_poly.pdbx_seq_one_letter_code
_entity_poly.pdbx_strand_id
1 'polypeptide(L)'
;MAAAAADWEGLHEDLLGLIVKKIKLIEDFVCFGMVCKSWNEAVSNNKQYLPPQIPWLMLAEDETTKNGRRQIYHLSSSKDNDKISSRSLYFPPDRRCIGLNYGWMLTISRNGGDMNLVNPLSSNSEIKLPNQTAVDNYNVDYETWPAYLFTIKAALSGNPSESSSNFTLMILHSYGALVCFWRPGDTRWTSTIHIKSRLYDLIYSHKDDQFYGTSWNGIIWACIIQHDRIVLRQITMIDGGQNFNSSTWIYIVESATPGVLQLVLRDGDIECNDDVEAVGKDEEEPNNNLYDDTYMKYGLIDFRVYELDLINGGCSKIMNLGDRAIFVGHNTSISFDASQFIGVIRPNHIYFTDDDMEWYPCLIKGGGNDMGCYSLEDDKITRFNVDLSLARGRSVWRDEQIGCINKYGSGRRIFMPKKELHCEGYSDAMCVIAMNLGSVYGYAVVIGANKWIGFEICRQLASQCNSVVLTACNEKRGIQAVEKLKRSVLSDNIMFHQFDVMDLASVSSIAEFTSWRKAKANANGSGKRTSTAMEI
;
A
#
# COMPACT_ATOMS: atom_id res chain seq x y z
N MET A 1 30.26 38.27 -6.55
CA MET A 1 30.24 36.86 -6.12
C MET A 1 28.91 36.28 -6.55
N ALA A 2 28.93 35.24 -7.39
CA ALA A 2 27.71 34.50 -7.72
C ALA A 2 27.12 33.94 -6.43
N ALA A 3 25.83 34.18 -6.19
CA ALA A 3 25.12 33.50 -5.11
C ALA A 3 25.17 32.00 -5.43
N ALA A 4 25.87 31.23 -4.61
CA ALA A 4 25.87 29.78 -4.70
C ALA A 4 24.41 29.31 -4.67
N ALA A 5 24.04 28.41 -5.58
CA ALA A 5 22.74 27.78 -5.54
C ALA A 5 22.53 27.18 -4.14
N ALA A 6 21.37 27.43 -3.54
CA ALA A 6 21.05 26.89 -2.22
C ALA A 6 21.14 25.35 -2.29
N ASP A 7 22.03 24.79 -1.49
CA ASP A 7 22.25 23.36 -1.43
C ASP A 7 21.21 22.73 -0.51
N TRP A 8 20.12 22.26 -1.12
CA TRP A 8 19.01 21.60 -0.43
C TRP A 8 19.42 20.25 0.20
N GLU A 9 20.60 19.71 -0.14
CA GLU A 9 21.13 18.48 0.47
C GLU A 9 21.50 18.68 1.95
N GLY A 10 21.75 19.92 2.37
CA GLY A 10 22.20 20.29 3.73
C GLY A 10 21.11 20.69 4.72
N LEU A 11 19.82 20.41 4.45
CA LEU A 11 18.73 20.75 5.37
C LEU A 11 18.87 19.97 6.70
N HIS A 12 18.69 20.64 7.85
CA HIS A 12 18.79 20.00 9.16
C HIS A 12 17.72 18.91 9.35
N GLU A 13 18.09 17.81 10.01
CA GLU A 13 17.23 16.63 10.18
C GLU A 13 15.89 16.98 10.86
N ASP A 14 15.88 17.86 11.85
CA ASP A 14 14.66 18.30 12.52
C ASP A 14 13.65 18.97 11.57
N LEU A 15 14.15 19.78 10.62
CA LEU A 15 13.31 20.44 9.62
C LEU A 15 12.76 19.42 8.62
N LEU A 16 13.58 18.46 8.21
CA LEU A 16 13.13 17.34 7.37
C LEU A 16 12.04 16.55 8.08
N GLY A 17 12.22 16.23 9.37
CA GLY A 17 11.21 15.55 10.19
C GLY A 17 9.91 16.35 10.29
N LEU A 18 9.96 17.67 10.45
CA LEU A 18 8.77 18.52 10.44
C LEU A 18 8.04 18.52 9.09
N ILE A 19 8.77 18.50 7.98
CA ILE A 19 8.17 18.40 6.63
C ILE A 19 7.51 17.04 6.46
N VAL A 20 8.20 15.96 6.83
CA VAL A 20 7.70 14.58 6.76
C VAL A 20 6.36 14.43 7.50
N LYS A 21 6.22 15.06 8.68
CA LYS A 21 4.96 15.09 9.46
C LYS A 21 3.77 15.75 8.75
N LYS A 22 4.01 16.57 7.73
CA LYS A 22 2.97 17.30 6.98
C LYS A 22 2.61 16.63 5.66
N ILE A 23 3.40 15.64 5.24
CA ILE A 23 3.12 14.86 4.03
C ILE A 23 1.93 13.95 4.29
N LYS A 24 0.90 14.06 3.44
CA LYS A 24 -0.37 13.32 3.58
C LYS A 24 -0.58 12.24 2.53
N LEU A 25 0.28 12.23 1.51
CA LEU A 25 0.26 11.27 0.42
C LEU A 25 1.54 10.46 0.48
N ILE A 26 1.44 9.14 0.36
CA ILE A 26 2.60 8.25 0.35
C ILE A 26 3.53 8.55 -0.81
N GLU A 27 2.96 8.93 -1.94
CA GLU A 27 3.69 9.26 -3.16
C GLU A 27 4.68 10.38 -2.92
N ASP A 28 4.25 11.39 -2.15
CA ASP A 28 5.08 12.52 -1.75
C ASP A 28 6.12 12.11 -0.72
N PHE A 29 5.80 11.15 0.16
CA PHE A 29 6.70 10.62 1.18
C PHE A 29 7.87 9.85 0.54
N VAL A 30 7.57 9.04 -0.49
CA VAL A 30 8.55 8.30 -1.29
C VAL A 30 9.40 9.28 -2.10
N CYS A 31 8.77 10.23 -2.80
CA CYS A 31 9.50 11.27 -3.55
C CYS A 31 10.44 12.08 -2.64
N PHE A 32 10.00 12.40 -1.42
CA PHE A 32 10.81 13.08 -0.42
C PHE A 32 12.03 12.24 -0.02
N GLY A 33 11.84 10.93 0.23
CA GLY A 33 12.94 10.03 0.57
C GLY A 33 13.91 9.74 -0.57
N MET A 34 13.53 9.99 -1.82
CA MET A 34 14.39 9.76 -3.00
C MET A 34 15.36 10.91 -3.28
N VAL A 35 15.28 12.04 -2.57
CA VAL A 35 16.10 13.23 -2.83
C VAL A 35 17.59 12.96 -2.59
N CYS A 36 17.95 12.58 -1.36
CA CYS A 36 19.31 12.20 -0.98
C CYS A 36 19.27 11.39 0.33
N LYS A 37 20.45 10.93 0.80
CA LYS A 37 20.55 10.08 2.00
C LYS A 37 19.96 10.71 3.26
N SER A 38 20.22 11.99 3.52
CA SER A 38 19.72 12.68 4.73
C SER A 38 18.20 12.80 4.74
N TRP A 39 17.57 13.01 3.59
CA TRP A 39 16.11 13.06 3.45
C TRP A 39 15.48 11.67 3.58
N ASN A 40 16.15 10.64 3.05
CA ASN A 40 15.76 9.24 3.22
C ASN A 40 15.82 8.81 4.70
N GLU A 41 16.86 9.22 5.42
CA GLU A 41 16.99 9.00 6.86
C GLU A 41 15.89 9.73 7.64
N ALA A 42 15.59 10.99 7.30
CA ALA A 42 14.50 11.72 7.93
C ALA A 42 13.13 11.04 7.73
N VAL A 43 12.86 10.50 6.54
CA VAL A 43 11.70 9.65 6.25
C VAL A 43 11.72 8.42 7.13
N SER A 44 12.87 7.74 7.23
CA SER A 44 13.02 6.52 8.01
C SER A 44 12.80 6.74 9.51
N ASN A 45 13.26 7.86 10.05
CA ASN A 45 13.13 8.24 11.46
C ASN A 45 11.73 8.77 11.82
N ASN A 46 10.91 9.09 10.81
CA ASN A 46 9.57 9.66 10.98
C ASN A 46 8.47 8.80 10.33
N LYS A 47 8.73 7.50 10.09
CA LYS A 47 7.75 6.56 9.50
C LYS A 47 6.42 6.50 10.26
N GLN A 48 6.40 6.79 11.57
CA GLN A 48 5.16 6.81 12.35
C GLN A 48 4.14 7.89 11.91
N TYR A 49 4.57 8.87 11.10
CA TYR A 49 3.70 9.90 10.55
C TYR A 49 3.20 9.59 9.13
N LEU A 50 3.59 8.44 8.57
CA LEU A 50 3.02 7.95 7.31
C LEU A 50 1.49 7.86 7.46
N PRO A 51 0.72 8.41 6.53
CA PRO A 51 -0.72 8.21 6.53
C PRO A 51 -1.03 6.70 6.40
N PRO A 52 -2.20 6.24 6.86
CA PRO A 52 -2.73 4.93 6.49
C PRO A 52 -2.56 4.67 5.00
N GLN A 53 -2.03 3.50 4.65
CA GLN A 53 -1.78 3.12 3.26
C GLN A 53 -2.93 2.26 2.76
N ILE A 54 -3.58 2.72 1.70
CA ILE A 54 -4.53 1.85 0.98
C ILE A 54 -3.69 0.81 0.25
N PRO A 55 -4.02 -0.48 0.34
CA PRO A 55 -3.32 -1.48 -0.44
C PRO A 55 -3.34 -1.13 -1.92
N TRP A 56 -2.16 -1.08 -2.53
CA TRP A 56 -2.03 -0.84 -3.96
C TRP A 56 -2.31 -2.13 -4.72
N LEU A 57 -3.13 -2.07 -5.75
CA LEU A 57 -3.31 -3.19 -6.66
C LEU A 57 -2.21 -3.13 -7.72
N MET A 58 -1.08 -3.80 -7.48
CA MET A 58 -0.07 -3.95 -8.52
C MET A 58 -0.65 -4.83 -9.61
N LEU A 59 -0.62 -4.39 -10.87
CA LEU A 59 -1.06 -5.21 -12.00
C LEU A 59 0.08 -6.13 -12.44
N ALA A 60 -0.32 -7.16 -13.17
CA ALA A 60 0.56 -8.09 -13.83
C ALA A 60 1.55 -7.41 -14.79
N GLU A 61 2.62 -8.13 -15.13
CA GLU A 61 3.59 -7.69 -16.13
C GLU A 61 2.98 -7.78 -17.52
N ASP A 62 3.19 -6.72 -18.31
CA ASP A 62 2.83 -6.68 -19.72
C ASP A 62 3.90 -7.44 -20.53
N GLU A 63 3.52 -8.59 -21.07
CA GLU A 63 4.43 -9.45 -21.82
C GLU A 63 4.89 -8.84 -23.16
N THR A 64 4.20 -7.82 -23.68
CA THR A 64 4.60 -7.19 -24.94
C THR A 64 5.82 -6.30 -24.79
N THR A 65 5.97 -5.66 -23.62
CA THR A 65 7.03 -4.67 -23.40
C THR A 65 8.25 -5.26 -22.70
N LYS A 66 8.10 -6.35 -21.93
CA LYS A 66 9.15 -7.02 -21.12
C LYS A 66 10.16 -6.05 -20.47
N ASN A 67 9.70 -4.86 -20.10
CA ASN A 67 10.56 -3.76 -19.64
C ASN A 67 10.75 -3.76 -18.12
N GLY A 68 10.23 -4.80 -17.44
CA GLY A 68 10.21 -4.92 -15.98
C GLY A 68 9.31 -3.91 -15.28
N ARG A 69 8.53 -3.09 -16.00
CA ARG A 69 7.62 -2.13 -15.38
C ARG A 69 6.25 -2.74 -15.15
N ARG A 70 5.80 -2.72 -13.90
CA ARG A 70 4.44 -3.12 -13.51
C ARG A 70 3.62 -1.92 -13.11
N GLN A 71 2.41 -1.83 -13.64
CA GLN A 71 1.50 -0.73 -13.35
C GLN A 71 0.86 -0.91 -11.98
N ILE A 72 0.49 0.19 -11.33
CA ILE A 72 -0.31 0.17 -10.11
C ILE A 72 -1.69 0.75 -10.40
N TYR A 73 -2.72 0.03 -9.98
CA TYR A 73 -4.10 0.46 -9.97
C TYR A 73 -4.47 1.00 -8.58
N HIS A 74 -4.96 2.24 -8.53
CA HIS A 74 -5.41 2.90 -7.31
C HIS A 74 -6.94 2.83 -7.19
N LEU A 75 -7.44 2.29 -6.08
CA LEU A 75 -8.88 2.20 -5.80
C LEU A 75 -9.58 3.57 -5.71
N SER A 76 -8.84 4.65 -5.40
CA SER A 76 -9.37 6.01 -5.34
C SER A 76 -9.75 6.59 -6.71
N SER A 77 -9.25 6.02 -7.80
CA SER A 77 -9.42 6.53 -9.16
C SER A 77 -10.73 6.09 -9.82
N SER A 78 -11.56 5.29 -9.13
CA SER A 78 -12.78 4.69 -9.68
C SER A 78 -13.95 5.68 -9.92
N LYS A 79 -13.81 6.95 -9.55
CA LYS A 79 -14.90 7.94 -9.72
C LYS A 79 -14.96 8.53 -11.11
N ASP A 80 -13.85 8.51 -11.84
CA ASP A 80 -13.78 8.90 -13.23
C ASP A 80 -13.24 7.70 -14.01
N ASN A 81 -14.11 7.06 -14.79
CA ASN A 81 -13.79 5.89 -15.64
C ASN A 81 -12.68 6.12 -16.68
N ASP A 82 -11.98 7.27 -16.66
CA ASP A 82 -11.18 7.76 -17.78
C ASP A 82 -9.69 7.98 -17.49
N LYS A 83 -9.15 7.59 -16.32
CA LYS A 83 -7.68 7.51 -16.16
C LYS A 83 -7.26 6.68 -14.96
N ILE A 84 -6.73 5.48 -15.24
CA ILE A 84 -5.83 4.79 -14.32
C ILE A 84 -4.62 5.72 -14.13
N SER A 85 -4.48 6.34 -12.96
CA SER A 85 -3.25 7.04 -12.59
C SER A 85 -2.16 6.00 -12.35
N SER A 86 -1.54 5.49 -13.42
CA SER A 86 -0.55 4.42 -13.32
C SER A 86 0.82 5.00 -12.98
N ARG A 87 1.26 4.87 -11.72
CA ARG A 87 2.70 4.77 -11.45
C ARG A 87 3.15 3.38 -11.88
N SER A 88 4.34 3.31 -12.47
CA SER A 88 5.01 2.04 -12.74
C SER A 88 6.11 1.82 -11.72
N LEU A 89 6.16 0.61 -11.17
CA LEU A 89 7.29 0.15 -10.37
C LEU A 89 8.15 -0.76 -11.23
N TYR A 90 9.47 -0.65 -11.03
CA TYR A 90 10.41 -1.56 -11.66
C TYR A 90 10.55 -2.83 -10.83
N PHE A 91 10.36 -3.95 -11.49
CA PHE A 91 10.67 -5.28 -11.01
C PHE A 91 11.57 -5.97 -12.03
N PRO A 92 12.50 -6.83 -11.59
CA PRO A 92 13.23 -7.64 -12.54
C PRO A 92 12.22 -8.43 -13.39
N PRO A 93 12.36 -8.41 -14.74
CA PRO A 93 11.44 -9.10 -15.63
C PRO A 93 11.47 -10.62 -15.38
N ASP A 94 10.44 -11.31 -15.85
CA ASP A 94 10.34 -12.78 -15.79
C ASP A 94 10.36 -13.36 -14.37
N ARG A 95 9.87 -12.60 -13.38
CA ARG A 95 9.72 -13.06 -12.00
C ARG A 95 8.26 -13.07 -11.56
N ARG A 96 7.85 -14.15 -10.90
CA ARG A 96 6.60 -14.17 -10.13
C ARG A 96 6.77 -13.35 -8.87
N CYS A 97 5.73 -12.63 -8.45
CA CYS A 97 5.70 -11.86 -7.22
C CYS A 97 4.58 -12.36 -6.29
N ILE A 98 4.89 -12.48 -5.00
CA ILE A 98 3.94 -12.76 -3.91
C ILE A 98 4.07 -11.61 -2.91
N GLY A 99 2.97 -10.90 -2.65
CA GLY A 99 2.95 -9.80 -1.69
C GLY A 99 3.00 -10.30 -0.26
N LEU A 100 3.80 -9.63 0.56
CA LEU A 100 3.97 -9.89 1.98
C LEU A 100 3.62 -8.61 2.77
N ASN A 101 3.49 -8.77 4.08
CA ASN A 101 3.39 -7.65 5.01
C ASN A 101 4.65 -6.75 4.93
N TYR A 102 4.55 -5.53 5.48
CA TYR A 102 5.65 -4.55 5.57
C TYR A 102 6.14 -3.99 4.23
N GLY A 103 5.37 -4.15 3.16
CA GLY A 103 5.65 -3.63 1.83
C GLY A 103 6.65 -4.46 1.05
N TRP A 104 7.05 -5.62 1.59
CA TRP A 104 7.97 -6.58 1.00
C TRP A 104 7.24 -7.53 0.05
N MET A 105 7.99 -8.09 -0.89
CA MET A 105 7.50 -9.11 -1.79
C MET A 105 8.51 -10.23 -1.96
N LEU A 106 8.02 -11.45 -1.99
CA LEU A 106 8.79 -12.61 -2.44
C LEU A 106 8.75 -12.67 -3.96
N THR A 107 9.91 -12.70 -4.59
CA THR A 107 10.04 -12.85 -6.04
C THR A 107 10.70 -14.17 -6.38
N ILE A 108 10.19 -14.85 -7.40
CA ILE A 108 10.67 -16.17 -7.83
C ILE A 108 10.91 -16.08 -9.33
N SER A 109 12.14 -16.40 -9.76
CA SER A 109 12.47 -16.47 -11.18
C SER A 109 11.63 -17.53 -11.87
N ARG A 110 11.02 -17.20 -13.01
CA ARG A 110 10.34 -18.18 -13.87
C ARG A 110 11.31 -19.28 -14.31
N ASN A 111 12.56 -18.88 -14.57
CA ASN A 111 13.63 -19.75 -15.00
C ASN A 111 14.64 -19.97 -13.86
N GLY A 112 14.87 -21.22 -13.48
CA GLY A 112 15.92 -21.58 -12.51
C GLY A 112 15.56 -21.45 -11.03
N GLY A 113 14.44 -20.82 -10.67
CA GLY A 113 13.90 -20.88 -9.31
C GLY A 113 14.59 -20.03 -8.24
N ASP A 114 15.39 -19.05 -8.66
CA ASP A 114 16.02 -18.10 -7.74
C ASP A 114 14.98 -17.28 -7.00
N MET A 115 15.16 -17.09 -5.69
CA MET A 115 14.21 -16.42 -4.82
C MET A 115 14.84 -15.19 -4.15
N ASN A 116 14.12 -14.07 -4.11
CA ASN A 116 14.55 -12.86 -3.41
C ASN A 116 13.38 -12.21 -2.67
N LEU A 117 13.63 -11.65 -1.48
CA LEU A 117 12.75 -10.63 -0.90
C LEU A 117 13.15 -9.26 -1.42
N VAL A 118 12.18 -8.51 -1.93
CA VAL A 118 12.40 -7.15 -2.44
C VAL A 118 11.41 -6.18 -1.81
N ASN A 119 11.88 -4.98 -1.49
CA ASN A 119 11.02 -3.85 -1.17
C ASN A 119 11.17 -2.79 -2.28
N PRO A 120 10.18 -2.65 -3.18
CA PRO A 120 10.33 -1.82 -4.38
C PRO A 120 10.43 -0.31 -4.11
N LEU A 121 10.04 0.15 -2.92
CA LEU A 121 10.11 1.57 -2.56
C LEU A 121 11.32 1.91 -1.68
N SER A 122 12.02 0.90 -1.17
CA SER A 122 13.23 1.11 -0.39
C SER A 122 14.43 0.91 -1.31
N SER A 123 15.11 2.01 -1.66
CA SER A 123 16.33 1.96 -2.48
C SER A 123 17.33 0.96 -1.88
N ASN A 124 17.71 -0.06 -2.66
CA ASN A 124 18.66 -1.15 -2.33
C ASN A 124 18.20 -2.16 -1.25
N SER A 125 16.91 -2.36 -1.01
CA SER A 125 16.40 -3.39 -0.10
C SER A 125 16.08 -4.71 -0.82
N GLU A 126 17.12 -5.48 -1.13
CA GLU A 126 17.00 -6.85 -1.65
C GLU A 126 17.70 -7.85 -0.71
N ILE A 127 17.01 -8.92 -0.37
CA ILE A 127 17.57 -10.03 0.42
C ILE A 127 17.50 -11.29 -0.44
N LYS A 128 18.67 -11.84 -0.76
CA LYS A 128 18.78 -13.10 -1.50
C LYS A 128 18.39 -14.26 -0.59
N LEU A 129 17.52 -15.13 -1.10
CA LEU A 129 17.08 -16.34 -0.41
C LEU A 129 17.75 -17.56 -1.04
N PRO A 130 17.77 -18.72 -0.36
CA PRO A 130 18.12 -19.98 -0.99
C PRO A 130 17.19 -20.25 -2.19
N ASN A 131 17.74 -20.83 -3.24
CA ASN A 131 16.98 -21.24 -4.43
C ASN A 131 15.80 -22.13 -4.01
N GLN A 132 14.68 -22.08 -4.74
CA GLN A 132 13.48 -22.86 -4.39
C GLN A 132 13.75 -24.38 -4.30
N THR A 133 14.79 -24.87 -4.97
CA THR A 133 15.21 -26.28 -4.94
C THR A 133 16.06 -26.64 -3.72
N ALA A 134 16.52 -25.65 -2.94
CA ALA A 134 17.33 -25.83 -1.74
C ALA A 134 16.48 -26.27 -0.52
N VAL A 135 15.50 -27.14 -0.76
CA VAL A 135 14.59 -27.73 0.22
C VAL A 135 15.01 -29.17 0.48
N ASP A 136 14.94 -29.63 1.72
CA ASP A 136 15.22 -31.03 2.05
C ASP A 136 14.12 -31.94 1.51
N ASN A 137 14.52 -33.05 0.86
CA ASN A 137 13.63 -33.97 0.14
C ASN A 137 12.82 -33.33 -0.99
N TYR A 138 13.43 -32.39 -1.73
CA TYR A 138 12.86 -31.85 -2.97
C TYR A 138 12.62 -32.98 -3.98
N ASN A 139 11.40 -33.54 -3.99
CA ASN A 139 10.95 -34.50 -4.98
C ASN A 139 10.02 -33.79 -5.96
N VAL A 140 10.39 -33.83 -7.22
CA VAL A 140 9.71 -33.09 -8.28
C VAL A 140 9.07 -34.11 -9.19
N ASP A 141 7.78 -34.34 -9.01
CA ASP A 141 7.00 -34.79 -10.16
C ASP A 141 6.77 -33.56 -11.03
N TYR A 142 7.67 -33.40 -12.02
CA TYR A 142 7.63 -32.34 -13.04
C TYR A 142 6.45 -32.50 -14.02
N GLU A 143 5.61 -33.53 -13.86
CA GLU A 143 4.72 -33.96 -14.94
C GLU A 143 3.46 -33.12 -15.12
N THR A 144 3.22 -32.07 -14.32
CA THR A 144 1.91 -31.40 -14.39
C THR A 144 1.93 -29.86 -14.31
N TRP A 145 2.97 -29.20 -13.77
CA TRP A 145 2.89 -27.75 -13.49
C TRP A 145 4.23 -26.98 -13.56
N PRO A 146 4.23 -25.69 -13.97
CA PRO A 146 5.44 -24.87 -14.03
C PRO A 146 6.13 -24.67 -12.67
N ALA A 147 7.46 -24.82 -12.63
CA ALA A 147 8.25 -24.79 -11.40
C ALA A 147 8.09 -23.49 -10.58
N TYR A 148 7.91 -22.34 -11.24
CA TYR A 148 7.70 -21.06 -10.55
C TYR A 148 6.33 -20.94 -9.84
N LEU A 149 5.43 -21.90 -10.06
CA LEU A 149 4.16 -22.03 -9.34
C LEU A 149 4.25 -22.85 -8.04
N PHE A 150 5.36 -23.54 -7.78
CA PHE A 150 5.52 -24.44 -6.63
C PHE A 150 5.27 -23.75 -5.29
N THR A 151 5.71 -22.51 -5.16
CA THR A 151 5.50 -21.72 -3.94
C THR A 151 4.22 -20.91 -4.08
N ILE A 152 3.18 -21.23 -3.30
CA ILE A 152 1.84 -20.69 -3.55
C ILE A 152 1.48 -19.52 -2.62
N LYS A 153 2.08 -19.48 -1.43
CA LYS A 153 1.84 -18.45 -0.40
C LYS A 153 3.09 -18.26 0.45
N ALA A 154 3.21 -17.09 1.08
CA ALA A 154 4.29 -16.77 2.00
C ALA A 154 3.83 -15.76 3.07
N ALA A 155 4.47 -15.80 4.23
CA ALA A 155 4.21 -14.90 5.35
C ALA A 155 5.51 -14.56 6.11
N LEU A 156 5.59 -13.33 6.62
CA LEU A 156 6.73 -12.82 7.42
C LEU A 156 6.30 -12.65 8.88
N SER A 157 7.15 -13.08 9.81
CA SER A 157 6.93 -12.85 11.25
C SER A 157 7.34 -11.45 11.73
N GLY A 158 8.12 -10.73 10.93
CA GLY A 158 8.68 -9.44 11.29
C GLY A 158 9.18 -8.68 10.08
N ASN A 159 9.46 -7.39 10.26
CA ASN A 159 9.87 -6.47 9.20
C ASN A 159 11.36 -6.61 8.84
N PRO A 160 11.73 -7.11 7.65
CA PRO A 160 13.13 -7.30 7.27
C PRO A 160 13.97 -6.01 7.21
N SER A 161 13.33 -4.83 7.17
CA SER A 161 14.03 -3.54 7.17
C SER A 161 14.52 -3.09 8.55
N GLU A 162 14.11 -3.75 9.63
CA GLU A 162 14.48 -3.36 11.00
C GLU A 162 15.80 -4.02 11.42
N SER A 163 16.79 -3.19 11.79
CA SER A 163 18.17 -3.62 12.09
C SER A 163 18.30 -4.61 13.26
N SER A 164 17.31 -4.66 14.15
CA SER A 164 17.25 -5.58 15.30
C SER A 164 16.31 -6.77 15.08
N SER A 165 15.64 -6.86 13.94
CA SER A 165 14.60 -7.87 13.73
C SER A 165 15.19 -9.22 13.36
N ASN A 166 15.00 -10.19 14.24
CA ASN A 166 15.00 -11.59 13.83
C ASN A 166 13.62 -11.88 13.27
N PHE A 167 13.52 -12.10 11.96
CA PHE A 167 12.27 -12.51 11.33
C PHE A 167 12.39 -13.92 10.77
N THR A 168 11.25 -14.56 10.61
CA THR A 168 11.11 -15.83 9.91
C THR A 168 10.23 -15.61 8.69
N LEU A 169 10.69 -16.10 7.54
CA LEU A 169 9.89 -16.24 6.34
C LEU A 169 9.36 -17.67 6.28
N MET A 170 8.05 -17.84 6.26
CA MET A 170 7.40 -19.13 6.04
C MET A 170 6.73 -19.14 4.68
N ILE A 171 6.88 -20.24 3.93
CA ILE A 171 6.31 -20.42 2.60
C ILE A 171 5.55 -21.74 2.51
N LEU A 172 4.49 -21.74 1.70
CA LEU A 172 3.81 -22.95 1.26
C LEU A 172 4.41 -23.37 -0.07
N HIS A 173 5.19 -24.45 -0.07
CA HIS A 173 5.96 -24.94 -1.21
C HIS A 173 5.39 -26.26 -1.74
N SER A 174 5.84 -26.69 -2.93
CA SER A 174 5.35 -27.89 -3.64
C SER A 174 3.82 -27.95 -3.71
N TYR A 175 3.20 -26.86 -4.17
CA TYR A 175 1.73 -26.70 -4.25
C TYR A 175 1.04 -26.89 -2.89
N GLY A 176 1.68 -26.40 -1.82
CA GLY A 176 1.16 -26.50 -0.47
C GLY A 176 1.36 -27.86 0.19
N ALA A 177 2.07 -28.80 -0.44
CA ALA A 177 2.38 -30.12 0.14
C ALA A 177 3.55 -30.07 1.14
N LEU A 178 4.28 -28.95 1.20
CA LEU A 178 5.34 -28.69 2.17
C LEU A 178 5.15 -27.30 2.78
N VAL A 179 5.32 -27.22 4.10
CA VAL A 179 5.55 -25.93 4.77
C VAL A 179 7.04 -25.80 4.96
N CYS A 180 7.62 -24.69 4.52
CA CYS A 180 9.03 -24.41 4.66
C CYS A 180 9.24 -23.10 5.42
N PHE A 181 10.30 -23.01 6.21
CA PHE A 181 10.73 -21.74 6.77
C PHE A 181 12.21 -21.45 6.50
N TRP A 182 12.54 -20.17 6.57
CA TRP A 182 13.88 -19.63 6.44
C TRP A 182 14.06 -18.45 7.40
N ARG A 183 15.24 -18.35 8.01
CA ARG A 183 15.68 -17.23 8.83
C ARG A 183 16.93 -16.59 8.22
N PRO A 184 17.16 -15.29 8.48
CA PRO A 184 18.40 -14.63 8.07
C PRO A 184 19.65 -15.42 8.51
N GLY A 185 20.47 -15.80 7.53
CA GLY A 185 21.69 -16.60 7.73
C GLY A 185 21.55 -18.08 7.35
N ASP A 186 20.32 -18.60 7.21
CA ASP A 186 20.11 -19.97 6.76
C ASP A 186 20.53 -20.12 5.28
N THR A 187 21.21 -21.21 4.96
CA THR A 187 21.67 -21.51 3.59
C THR A 187 20.72 -22.39 2.79
N ARG A 188 19.72 -22.98 3.45
CA ARG A 188 18.71 -23.89 2.90
C ARG A 188 17.35 -23.64 3.56
N TRP A 189 16.30 -24.15 2.95
CA TRP A 189 14.95 -24.15 3.51
C TRP A 189 14.76 -25.35 4.43
N THR A 190 14.23 -25.11 5.63
CA THR A 190 13.81 -26.19 6.53
C THR A 190 12.34 -26.51 6.27
N SER A 191 12.02 -27.76 5.94
CA SER A 191 10.67 -28.19 5.54
C SER A 191 10.03 -29.17 6.52
N THR A 192 8.69 -29.25 6.48
CA THR A 192 7.93 -30.37 7.05
C THR A 192 8.23 -31.67 6.29
N ILE A 193 8.07 -32.82 6.95
CA ILE A 193 7.85 -34.08 6.24
C ILE A 193 6.50 -33.98 5.51
N HIS A 194 6.39 -34.57 4.31
CA HIS A 194 5.18 -34.53 3.47
C HIS A 194 3.89 -34.58 4.29
N ILE A 195 3.09 -33.52 4.17
CA ILE A 195 1.85 -33.39 4.93
C ILE A 195 0.73 -34.15 4.24
N LYS A 196 -0.16 -34.76 5.03
CA LYS A 196 -1.29 -35.54 4.49
C LYS A 196 -2.33 -34.67 3.76
N SER A 197 -2.39 -33.37 4.09
CA SER A 197 -3.35 -32.42 3.53
C SER A 197 -2.62 -31.15 3.14
N ARG A 198 -2.72 -30.74 1.86
CA ARG A 198 -2.11 -29.51 1.35
C ARG A 198 -2.69 -28.29 2.08
N LEU A 199 -1.83 -27.30 2.30
CA LEU A 199 -2.23 -25.97 2.77
C LEU A 199 -2.37 -25.04 1.57
N TYR A 200 -3.31 -24.11 1.63
CA TYR A 200 -3.67 -23.19 0.53
C TYR A 200 -3.47 -21.73 0.90
N ASP A 201 -3.66 -21.37 2.17
CA ASP A 201 -3.36 -20.04 2.68
C ASP A 201 -2.48 -20.09 3.94
N LEU A 202 -1.77 -18.99 4.19
CA LEU A 202 -0.79 -18.85 5.26
C LEU A 202 -0.72 -17.38 5.70
N ILE A 203 -0.82 -17.16 7.02
CA ILE A 203 -0.55 -15.87 7.65
C ILE A 203 0.35 -16.05 8.88
N TYR A 204 0.90 -14.94 9.35
CA TYR A 204 1.46 -14.82 10.68
C TYR A 204 0.55 -13.90 11.49
N SER A 205 0.14 -14.32 12.69
CA SER A 205 -0.58 -13.47 13.64
C SER A 205 0.40 -12.83 14.60
N HIS A 206 0.40 -11.51 14.63
CA HIS A 206 1.30 -10.74 15.48
C HIS A 206 0.92 -10.81 16.97
N LYS A 207 -0.36 -11.07 17.27
CA LYS A 207 -0.82 -11.18 18.64
C LYS A 207 -0.38 -12.49 19.30
N ASP A 208 -0.51 -13.59 18.58
CA ASP A 208 -0.19 -14.92 19.09
C ASP A 208 1.27 -15.31 18.85
N ASP A 209 2.03 -14.48 18.11
CA ASP A 209 3.40 -14.76 17.66
C ASP A 209 3.50 -16.13 16.96
N GLN A 210 2.55 -16.37 16.03
CA GLN A 210 2.32 -17.71 15.49
C GLN A 210 1.85 -17.68 14.04
N PHE A 211 2.40 -18.60 13.24
CA PHE A 211 1.92 -18.87 11.88
C PHE A 211 0.68 -19.77 11.89
N TYR A 212 -0.28 -19.44 11.04
CA TYR A 212 -1.49 -20.23 10.82
C TYR A 212 -1.71 -20.48 9.33
N GLY A 213 -2.22 -21.65 8.99
CA GLY A 213 -2.56 -22.00 7.61
C GLY A 213 -3.88 -22.76 7.50
N THR A 214 -4.44 -22.77 6.30
CA THR A 214 -5.72 -23.42 5.98
C THR A 214 -5.52 -24.52 4.94
N SER A 215 -6.24 -25.63 5.08
CA SER A 215 -6.34 -26.68 4.05
C SER A 215 -7.64 -26.55 3.25
N TRP A 216 -7.68 -27.11 2.04
CA TRP A 216 -8.87 -27.12 1.15
C TRP A 216 -10.12 -27.71 1.81
N ASN A 217 -9.95 -28.67 2.73
CA ASN A 217 -11.03 -29.30 3.49
C ASN A 217 -11.46 -28.49 4.73
N GLY A 218 -11.05 -27.22 4.82
CA GLY A 218 -11.40 -26.30 5.90
C GLY A 218 -10.75 -26.60 7.25
N ILE A 219 -9.65 -27.37 7.30
CA ILE A 219 -8.86 -27.52 8.53
C ILE A 219 -7.96 -26.31 8.73
N ILE A 220 -7.93 -25.77 9.96
CA ILE A 220 -7.03 -24.70 10.39
C ILE A 220 -5.87 -25.31 11.17
N TRP A 221 -4.66 -24.97 10.76
CA TRP A 221 -3.41 -25.45 11.35
C TRP A 221 -2.62 -24.30 11.97
N ALA A 222 -2.05 -24.53 13.15
CA ALA A 222 -0.93 -23.73 13.65
C ALA A 222 0.38 -24.37 13.19
N CYS A 223 1.24 -23.58 12.55
CA CYS A 223 2.54 -23.99 12.02
C CYS A 223 3.65 -23.61 13.00
N ILE A 224 3.92 -24.46 13.99
CA ILE A 224 4.78 -24.16 15.13
C ILE A 224 6.23 -24.54 14.80
N ILE A 225 7.17 -23.60 14.96
CA ILE A 225 8.59 -23.91 14.80
C ILE A 225 9.15 -24.34 16.17
N GLN A 226 9.59 -25.59 16.28
CA GLN A 226 10.22 -26.13 17.48
C GLN A 226 11.65 -26.53 17.16
N HIS A 227 12.61 -25.79 17.72
CA HIS A 227 14.03 -25.86 17.33
C HIS A 227 14.18 -25.57 15.82
N ASP A 228 14.52 -26.61 15.04
CA ASP A 228 14.68 -26.55 13.57
C ASP A 228 13.72 -27.52 12.87
N ARG A 229 12.49 -27.64 13.38
CA ARG A 229 11.43 -28.43 12.76
C ARG A 229 10.10 -27.71 12.83
N ILE A 230 9.26 -27.93 11.84
CA ILE A 230 7.88 -27.46 11.82
C ILE A 230 6.98 -28.56 12.37
N VAL A 231 6.16 -28.22 13.35
CA VAL A 231 5.09 -29.06 13.90
C VAL A 231 3.76 -28.43 13.54
N LEU A 232 2.96 -29.15 12.75
CA LEU A 232 1.59 -28.75 12.45
C LEU A 232 0.64 -29.25 13.53
N ARG A 233 -0.06 -28.31 14.18
CA ARG A 233 -1.10 -28.61 15.16
C ARG A 233 -2.45 -28.18 14.61
N GLN A 234 -3.37 -29.14 14.44
CA GLN A 234 -4.75 -28.81 14.08
C GLN A 234 -5.39 -28.01 15.21
N ILE A 235 -5.95 -26.85 14.88
CA ILE A 235 -6.66 -25.98 15.82
C ILE A 235 -8.14 -26.32 15.82
N THR A 236 -8.75 -26.30 14.64
CA THR A 236 -10.17 -26.63 14.44
C THR A 236 -10.42 -26.89 12.96
N MET A 237 -11.68 -27.11 12.60
CA MET A 237 -12.16 -27.30 11.23
C MET A 237 -13.49 -26.57 11.02
N ILE A 238 -13.69 -26.04 9.82
CA ILE A 238 -14.91 -25.35 9.45
C ILE A 238 -16.07 -26.35 9.31
N ASP A 239 -17.21 -26.01 9.90
CA ASP A 239 -18.49 -26.74 9.78
C ASP A 239 -18.38 -28.27 9.99
N GLY A 240 -17.46 -28.71 10.84
CA GLY A 240 -17.29 -30.13 11.18
C GLY A 240 -16.66 -31.00 10.07
N GLY A 241 -16.08 -30.40 9.02
CA GLY A 241 -15.31 -31.12 7.99
C GLY A 241 -16.06 -31.49 6.73
N GLN A 242 -16.89 -30.57 6.22
CA GLN A 242 -17.54 -30.78 4.93
C GLN A 242 -16.54 -30.70 3.77
N ASN A 243 -16.83 -31.42 2.69
CA ASN A 243 -16.12 -31.25 1.42
C ASN A 243 -16.60 -29.95 0.79
N PHE A 244 -15.71 -28.96 0.68
CA PHE A 244 -15.96 -27.75 -0.09
C PHE A 244 -15.91 -28.07 -1.60
N ASN A 245 -16.47 -27.19 -2.43
CA ASN A 245 -16.31 -27.31 -3.87
C ASN A 245 -14.81 -27.26 -4.21
N SER A 246 -14.38 -27.97 -5.26
CA SER A 246 -13.01 -27.89 -5.77
C SER A 246 -12.59 -26.45 -6.10
N SER A 247 -13.55 -25.59 -6.41
CA SER A 247 -13.36 -24.17 -6.72
C SER A 247 -13.49 -23.23 -5.49
N THR A 248 -13.61 -23.77 -4.26
CA THR A 248 -13.66 -22.95 -3.05
C THR A 248 -12.25 -22.67 -2.53
N TRP A 249 -11.87 -21.40 -2.44
CA TRP A 249 -10.63 -20.96 -1.80
C TRP A 249 -10.89 -20.52 -0.35
N ILE A 250 -10.00 -20.89 0.59
CA ILE A 250 -10.17 -20.55 2.01
C ILE A 250 -9.00 -19.70 2.47
N TYR A 251 -9.28 -18.41 2.67
CA TYR A 251 -8.34 -17.45 3.20
C TYR A 251 -8.40 -17.40 4.72
N ILE A 252 -7.25 -17.22 5.36
CA ILE A 252 -7.14 -16.84 6.76
C ILE A 252 -6.62 -15.41 6.85
N VAL A 253 -7.23 -14.60 7.72
CA VAL A 253 -6.90 -13.19 7.86
C VAL A 253 -6.90 -12.80 9.33
N GLU A 254 -5.88 -12.05 9.76
CA GLU A 254 -5.88 -11.38 11.04
C GLU A 254 -6.77 -10.14 10.94
N SER A 255 -7.82 -10.09 11.75
CA SER A 255 -8.76 -8.97 11.72
C SER A 255 -8.10 -7.69 12.24
N ALA A 256 -8.56 -6.53 11.76
CA ALA A 256 -8.20 -5.24 12.35
C ALA A 256 -8.56 -5.15 13.84
N THR A 257 -9.54 -5.95 14.30
CA THR A 257 -9.80 -6.13 15.74
C THR A 257 -8.72 -7.04 16.35
N PRO A 258 -7.94 -6.55 17.34
CA PRO A 258 -6.77 -7.27 17.84
C PRO A 258 -7.05 -8.70 18.31
N GLY A 259 -6.54 -9.66 17.55
CA GLY A 259 -6.58 -11.10 17.87
C GLY A 259 -7.90 -11.79 17.66
N VAL A 260 -8.64 -11.32 16.67
CA VAL A 260 -9.67 -12.12 16.04
C VAL A 260 -9.09 -12.61 14.72
N LEU A 261 -9.01 -13.93 14.55
CA LEU A 261 -8.72 -14.51 13.24
C LEU A 261 -10.05 -14.76 12.52
N GLN A 262 -10.07 -14.45 11.25
CA GLN A 262 -11.23 -14.67 10.38
C GLN A 262 -10.85 -15.60 9.23
N LEU A 263 -11.82 -16.37 8.78
CA LEU A 263 -11.73 -17.21 7.60
C LEU A 263 -12.65 -16.63 6.55
N VAL A 264 -12.14 -16.43 5.34
CA VAL A 264 -12.91 -15.93 4.19
C VAL A 264 -12.91 -17.01 3.13
N LEU A 265 -14.06 -17.64 2.93
CA LEU A 265 -14.27 -18.63 1.89
C LEU A 265 -14.74 -17.90 0.65
N ARG A 266 -14.00 -18.06 -0.44
CA ARG A 266 -14.35 -17.62 -1.79
C ARG A 266 -14.90 -18.81 -2.54
N ASP A 267 -16.18 -18.81 -2.86
CA ASP A 267 -16.77 -19.85 -3.70
C ASP A 267 -16.70 -19.39 -5.17
N GLY A 268 -15.92 -20.11 -5.98
CA GLY A 268 -15.83 -19.90 -7.42
C GLY A 268 -16.68 -20.89 -8.22
N ASP A 269 -16.97 -20.54 -9.47
CA ASP A 269 -17.42 -21.47 -10.50
C ASP A 269 -16.32 -21.66 -11.55
N ILE A 270 -16.27 -22.83 -12.16
CA ILE A 270 -15.39 -23.12 -13.30
C ILE A 270 -16.20 -23.91 -14.32
N GLU A 271 -16.39 -23.31 -15.49
CA GLU A 271 -16.99 -23.93 -16.66
C GLU A 271 -15.94 -24.08 -17.75
N CYS A 272 -15.63 -25.32 -18.13
CA CYS A 272 -14.79 -25.65 -19.28
C CYS A 272 -15.65 -26.04 -20.48
N ASN A 273 -15.25 -25.60 -21.67
CA ASN A 273 -15.82 -25.96 -22.94
C ASN A 273 -14.88 -26.91 -23.68
N ASP A 274 -15.05 -28.21 -23.43
CA ASP A 274 -14.20 -29.27 -23.99
C ASP A 274 -14.25 -29.36 -25.53
N ASP A 275 -15.21 -28.69 -26.17
CA ASP A 275 -15.31 -28.61 -27.63
C ASP A 275 -14.33 -27.58 -28.24
N VAL A 276 -13.70 -26.73 -27.42
CA VAL A 276 -12.71 -25.75 -27.91
C VAL A 276 -11.36 -26.43 -28.10
N GLU A 277 -10.91 -26.46 -29.35
CA GLU A 277 -9.59 -26.98 -29.70
C GLU A 277 -8.47 -26.03 -29.23
N ALA A 278 -7.31 -26.61 -28.87
CA ALA A 278 -6.13 -25.83 -28.55
C ALA A 278 -5.73 -24.96 -29.76
N VAL A 279 -5.55 -23.68 -29.52
CA VAL A 279 -5.17 -22.68 -30.53
C VAL A 279 -3.67 -22.74 -30.82
N GLY A 280 -2.89 -23.28 -29.89
CA GLY A 280 -1.46 -23.48 -30.05
C GLY A 280 -0.82 -24.21 -28.88
N LYS A 281 0.50 -24.13 -28.81
CA LYS A 281 1.31 -24.59 -27.68
C LYS A 281 2.03 -23.39 -27.08
N ASP A 282 2.27 -23.45 -25.78
CA ASP A 282 3.10 -22.44 -25.15
C ASP A 282 4.53 -22.53 -25.71
N GLU A 283 5.07 -21.41 -26.19
CA GLU A 283 6.42 -21.34 -26.75
C GLU A 283 7.50 -21.55 -25.67
N GLU A 284 7.24 -21.12 -24.43
CA GLU A 284 8.12 -21.31 -23.28
C GLU A 284 7.93 -22.71 -22.66
N GLU A 285 6.74 -23.32 -22.80
CA GLU A 285 6.39 -24.64 -22.24
C GLU A 285 5.69 -25.55 -23.29
N PRO A 286 6.44 -26.18 -24.23
CA PRO A 286 5.86 -26.88 -25.40
C PRO A 286 4.96 -28.08 -25.10
N ASN A 287 4.92 -28.52 -23.85
CA ASN A 287 4.03 -29.59 -23.38
C ASN A 287 2.64 -29.07 -22.99
N ASN A 288 2.47 -27.75 -22.85
CA ASN A 288 1.20 -27.13 -22.51
C ASN A 288 0.46 -26.65 -23.76
N ASN A 289 -0.82 -26.99 -23.82
CA ASN A 289 -1.73 -26.44 -24.82
C ASN A 289 -2.19 -25.04 -24.40
N LEU A 290 -2.31 -24.16 -25.39
CA LEU A 290 -2.91 -22.85 -25.22
C LEU A 290 -4.31 -22.85 -25.83
N TYR A 291 -5.26 -22.32 -25.08
CA TYR A 291 -6.66 -22.18 -25.43
C TYR A 291 -7.04 -20.70 -25.47
N ASP A 292 -8.08 -20.36 -26.26
CA ASP A 292 -8.66 -19.02 -26.19
C ASP A 292 -9.57 -18.86 -24.94
N ASP A 293 -10.00 -17.64 -24.69
CA ASP A 293 -10.85 -17.32 -23.52
C ASP A 293 -12.27 -17.94 -23.61
N THR A 294 -12.63 -18.58 -24.72
CA THR A 294 -13.92 -19.27 -24.85
C THR A 294 -13.86 -20.70 -24.31
N TYR A 295 -12.64 -21.23 -24.10
CA TYR A 295 -12.43 -22.53 -23.49
C TYR A 295 -12.87 -22.56 -22.02
N MET A 296 -12.60 -21.51 -21.25
CA MET A 296 -12.89 -21.53 -19.82
C MET A 296 -13.49 -20.22 -19.35
N LYS A 297 -14.54 -20.34 -18.54
CA LYS A 297 -15.07 -19.25 -17.72
C LYS A 297 -14.92 -19.64 -16.27
N TYR A 298 -14.25 -18.79 -15.50
CA TYR A 298 -14.22 -18.93 -14.05
C TYR A 298 -14.53 -17.59 -13.39
N GLY A 299 -14.98 -17.65 -12.15
CA GLY A 299 -15.02 -16.48 -11.31
C GLY A 299 -15.85 -16.65 -10.04
N LEU A 300 -15.86 -15.58 -9.26
CA LEU A 300 -16.55 -15.50 -7.99
C LEU A 300 -18.06 -15.69 -8.13
N ILE A 301 -18.60 -16.59 -7.30
CA ILE A 301 -20.03 -16.76 -7.03
C ILE A 301 -20.40 -16.05 -5.73
N ASP A 302 -19.70 -16.37 -4.65
CA ASP A 302 -20.08 -15.93 -3.30
C ASP A 302 -18.88 -15.86 -2.34
N PHE A 303 -19.05 -15.09 -1.25
CA PHE A 303 -18.13 -15.07 -0.12
C PHE A 303 -18.84 -15.43 1.19
N ARG A 304 -18.18 -16.26 1.99
CA ARG A 304 -18.61 -16.56 3.37
C ARG A 304 -17.51 -16.24 4.35
N VAL A 305 -17.85 -15.58 5.46
CA VAL A 305 -16.87 -15.18 6.48
C VAL A 305 -17.20 -15.86 7.81
N TYR A 306 -16.17 -16.37 8.47
CA TYR A 306 -16.26 -16.99 9.78
C TYR A 306 -15.25 -16.36 10.74
N GLU A 307 -15.64 -16.14 11.99
CA GLU A 307 -14.73 -15.78 13.08
C GLU A 307 -14.28 -17.05 13.81
N LEU A 308 -12.97 -17.13 14.10
CA LEU A 308 -12.33 -18.28 14.72
C LEU A 308 -12.26 -18.09 16.24
N ASP A 309 -12.74 -19.07 17.00
CA ASP A 309 -12.51 -19.13 18.45
C ASP A 309 -11.27 -19.99 18.71
N LEU A 310 -10.13 -19.32 18.90
CA LEU A 310 -8.86 -19.99 19.20
C LEU A 310 -8.81 -20.61 20.60
N ILE A 311 -9.65 -20.16 21.53
CA ILE A 311 -9.62 -20.59 22.93
C ILE A 311 -10.45 -21.84 23.11
N ASN A 312 -11.70 -21.81 22.66
CA ASN A 312 -12.63 -22.93 22.82
C ASN A 312 -12.62 -23.87 21.61
N GLY A 313 -12.00 -23.47 20.51
CA GLY A 313 -12.10 -24.15 19.22
C GLY A 313 -13.43 -23.85 18.54
N GLY A 314 -13.45 -24.05 17.22
CA GLY A 314 -14.63 -23.83 16.39
C GLY A 314 -14.61 -22.50 15.63
N CYS A 315 -15.62 -22.32 14.79
CA CYS A 315 -15.79 -21.14 13.95
C CYS A 315 -17.27 -20.75 13.89
N SER A 316 -17.55 -19.46 13.88
CA SER A 316 -18.91 -18.93 13.78
C SER A 316 -19.05 -18.07 12.53
N LYS A 317 -20.04 -18.37 11.68
CA LYS A 317 -20.33 -17.56 10.50
C LYS A 317 -20.75 -16.16 10.94
N ILE A 318 -20.18 -15.14 10.30
CA ILE A 318 -20.59 -13.74 10.47
C ILE A 318 -21.15 -13.21 9.16
N MET A 319 -22.14 -12.33 9.25
CA MET A 319 -22.80 -11.71 8.11
C MET A 319 -22.43 -10.23 7.94
N ASN A 320 -21.61 -9.69 8.85
CA ASN A 320 -21.30 -8.27 8.87
C ASN A 320 -19.90 -8.03 9.47
N LEU A 321 -19.04 -7.36 8.71
CA LEU A 321 -17.69 -6.97 9.12
C LEU A 321 -17.67 -5.64 9.90
N GLY A 322 -18.79 -4.91 9.95
CA GLY A 322 -18.91 -3.59 10.55
C GLY A 322 -18.15 -2.56 9.73
N ASP A 323 -17.32 -1.74 10.40
CA ASP A 323 -16.44 -0.78 9.74
C ASP A 323 -15.26 -1.45 9.01
N ARG A 324 -15.09 -2.77 9.10
CA ARG A 324 -13.94 -3.45 8.52
C ARG A 324 -14.14 -3.73 7.02
N ALA A 325 -13.02 -3.73 6.29
CA ALA A 325 -12.89 -4.28 4.96
C ALA A 325 -11.77 -5.32 4.94
N ILE A 326 -11.88 -6.33 4.08
CA ILE A 326 -10.89 -7.41 3.95
C ILE A 326 -10.36 -7.45 2.52
N PHE A 327 -9.07 -7.69 2.36
CA PHE A 327 -8.38 -7.84 1.08
C PHE A 327 -7.82 -9.26 0.97
N VAL A 328 -8.27 -10.01 -0.04
CA VAL A 328 -7.87 -11.40 -0.30
C VAL A 328 -7.31 -11.57 -1.71
N GLY A 329 -6.53 -12.65 -1.90
CA GLY A 329 -5.84 -12.98 -3.13
C GLY A 329 -4.52 -13.72 -2.86
N HIS A 330 -3.57 -13.63 -3.79
CA HIS A 330 -2.27 -14.32 -3.63
C HIS A 330 -1.30 -13.66 -2.64
N ASN A 331 -1.51 -12.41 -2.28
CA ASN A 331 -0.77 -11.73 -1.20
C ASN A 331 -1.22 -12.22 0.18
N THR A 332 -0.43 -11.95 1.22
CA THR A 332 -0.90 -12.06 2.60
C THR A 332 -2.24 -11.32 2.75
N SER A 333 -3.26 -12.02 3.24
CA SER A 333 -4.61 -11.46 3.41
C SER A 333 -4.60 -10.40 4.50
N ILE A 334 -5.24 -9.25 4.28
CA ILE A 334 -5.18 -8.12 5.23
C ILE A 334 -6.59 -7.59 5.52
N SER A 335 -6.81 -7.11 6.75
CA SER A 335 -8.04 -6.44 7.18
C SER A 335 -7.74 -5.01 7.64
N PHE A 336 -8.62 -4.06 7.30
CA PHE A 336 -8.51 -2.65 7.67
C PHE A 336 -9.83 -2.10 8.21
N ASP A 337 -9.74 -1.04 9.03
CA ASP A 337 -10.88 -0.18 9.34
C ASP A 337 -11.14 0.78 8.16
N ALA A 338 -12.29 0.64 7.49
CA ALA A 338 -12.66 1.47 6.35
C ALA A 338 -12.77 2.96 6.72
N SER A 339 -13.05 3.29 7.99
CA SER A 339 -13.03 4.67 8.48
C SER A 339 -11.65 5.34 8.40
N GLN A 340 -10.56 4.59 8.23
CA GLN A 340 -9.23 5.15 7.94
C GLN A 340 -9.13 5.67 6.50
N PHE A 341 -10.02 5.23 5.60
CA PHE A 341 -9.95 5.45 4.15
C PHE A 341 -11.28 5.96 3.57
N ILE A 342 -11.89 6.94 4.24
CA ILE A 342 -13.22 7.47 3.92
C ILE A 342 -13.33 7.88 2.45
N GLY A 343 -14.33 7.33 1.78
CA GLY A 343 -14.66 7.66 0.39
C GLY A 343 -13.82 6.90 -0.65
N VAL A 344 -12.91 6.03 -0.21
CA VAL A 344 -12.14 5.11 -1.07
C VAL A 344 -12.47 3.65 -0.75
N ILE A 345 -12.33 3.26 0.52
CA ILE A 345 -12.69 1.92 0.98
C ILE A 345 -14.09 1.94 1.58
N ARG A 346 -14.88 0.92 1.24
CA ARG A 346 -16.22 0.74 1.78
C ARG A 346 -16.19 -0.20 2.98
N PRO A 347 -16.89 0.12 4.07
CA PRO A 347 -17.06 -0.81 5.19
C PRO A 347 -17.91 -2.00 4.75
N ASN A 348 -17.81 -3.13 5.45
CA ASN A 348 -18.56 -4.34 5.15
C ASN A 348 -18.33 -4.92 3.74
N HIS A 349 -17.11 -4.74 3.22
CA HIS A 349 -16.73 -5.22 1.89
C HIS A 349 -15.49 -6.12 1.92
N ILE A 350 -15.45 -7.05 0.97
CA ILE A 350 -14.28 -7.88 0.65
C ILE A 350 -13.77 -7.45 -0.71
N TYR A 351 -12.49 -7.09 -0.80
CA TYR A 351 -11.78 -6.75 -2.02
C TYR A 351 -10.94 -7.96 -2.41
N PHE A 352 -11.05 -8.40 -3.65
CA PHE A 352 -10.42 -9.64 -4.09
C PHE A 352 -9.68 -9.47 -5.41
N THR A 353 -8.57 -10.19 -5.55
CA THR A 353 -7.87 -10.37 -6.81
C THR A 353 -8.04 -11.78 -7.32
N ASP A 354 -7.71 -11.96 -8.59
CA ASP A 354 -7.74 -13.27 -9.23
C ASP A 354 -6.78 -14.22 -8.51
N ASP A 355 -7.32 -15.36 -8.09
CA ASP A 355 -6.61 -16.37 -7.31
C ASP A 355 -6.46 -17.72 -8.03
N ASP A 356 -6.93 -17.83 -9.28
CA ASP A 356 -6.79 -19.06 -10.04
C ASP A 356 -5.32 -19.28 -10.41
N MET A 357 -4.80 -20.42 -9.95
CA MET A 357 -3.43 -20.84 -10.25
C MET A 357 -3.35 -21.92 -11.29
N GLU A 358 -4.47 -22.60 -11.53
CA GLU A 358 -4.45 -23.85 -12.25
C GLU A 358 -4.59 -23.62 -13.75
N TRP A 359 -5.43 -22.68 -14.16
CA TRP A 359 -5.83 -22.63 -15.56
C TRP A 359 -5.35 -21.37 -16.27
N TYR A 360 -4.99 -20.32 -15.53
CA TYR A 360 -4.43 -19.12 -16.13
C TYR A 360 -3.21 -19.34 -17.07
N PRO A 361 -2.30 -20.34 -16.89
CA PRO A 361 -1.18 -20.54 -17.80
C PRO A 361 -1.59 -21.14 -19.15
N CYS A 362 -2.78 -21.76 -19.25
CA CYS A 362 -3.25 -22.38 -20.49
C CYS A 362 -4.17 -21.46 -21.32
N LEU A 363 -4.43 -20.23 -20.89
CA LEU A 363 -5.24 -19.26 -21.62
C LEU A 363 -4.36 -18.25 -22.37
N ILE A 364 -4.67 -17.98 -23.64
CA ILE A 364 -3.91 -17.04 -24.48
C ILE A 364 -3.83 -15.64 -23.88
N LYS A 365 -4.92 -15.15 -23.28
CA LYS A 365 -4.92 -13.84 -22.60
C LYS A 365 -4.48 -13.90 -21.13
N GLY A 366 -4.08 -15.07 -20.65
CA GLY A 366 -3.77 -15.32 -19.25
C GLY A 366 -5.01 -15.32 -18.36
N GLY A 367 -4.80 -15.08 -17.07
CA GLY A 367 -5.86 -14.86 -16.08
C GLY A 367 -5.92 -13.41 -15.63
N GLY A 368 -6.45 -13.16 -14.43
CA GLY A 368 -6.49 -11.82 -13.85
C GLY A 368 -7.82 -11.10 -14.04
N ASN A 369 -8.82 -11.76 -14.62
CA ASN A 369 -10.11 -11.15 -14.94
C ASN A 369 -11.09 -11.17 -13.75
N ASP A 370 -10.88 -12.05 -12.76
CA ASP A 370 -11.78 -12.14 -11.61
C ASP A 370 -11.29 -11.31 -10.42
N MET A 371 -11.42 -9.99 -10.56
CA MET A 371 -11.07 -9.01 -9.54
C MET A 371 -12.21 -8.03 -9.27
N GLY A 372 -12.35 -7.59 -8.03
CA GLY A 372 -13.42 -6.67 -7.67
C GLY A 372 -13.58 -6.46 -6.17
N CYS A 373 -14.77 -6.02 -5.81
CA CYS A 373 -15.24 -6.03 -4.43
C CYS A 373 -16.62 -6.70 -4.31
N TYR A 374 -16.83 -7.33 -3.16
CA TYR A 374 -18.05 -7.99 -2.74
C TYR A 374 -18.59 -7.27 -1.50
N SER A 375 -19.87 -6.96 -1.50
CA SER A 375 -20.56 -6.36 -0.36
C SER A 375 -21.33 -7.44 0.41
N LEU A 376 -21.03 -7.58 1.70
CA LEU A 376 -21.71 -8.54 2.59
C LEU A 376 -23.11 -8.07 3.04
N GLU A 377 -23.51 -6.84 2.69
CA GLU A 377 -24.82 -6.31 3.05
C GLU A 377 -25.92 -6.72 2.06
N ASP A 378 -25.58 -6.73 0.77
CA ASP A 378 -26.51 -6.97 -0.34
C ASP A 378 -26.05 -8.11 -1.27
N ASP A 379 -25.03 -8.88 -0.85
CA ASP A 379 -24.43 -10.00 -1.58
C ASP A 379 -24.03 -9.64 -3.03
N LYS A 380 -23.58 -8.39 -3.22
CA LYS A 380 -23.33 -7.83 -4.55
C LYS A 380 -21.85 -7.83 -4.91
N ILE A 381 -21.56 -8.38 -6.09
CA ILE A 381 -20.23 -8.34 -6.73
C ILE A 381 -20.12 -7.12 -7.65
N THR A 382 -19.06 -6.35 -7.50
CA THR A 382 -18.67 -5.27 -8.41
C THR A 382 -17.27 -5.55 -8.93
N ARG A 383 -17.15 -5.89 -10.23
CA ARG A 383 -15.85 -6.18 -10.86
C ARG A 383 -15.10 -4.91 -11.22
N PHE A 384 -13.78 -4.95 -11.11
CA PHE A 384 -12.91 -3.87 -11.59
C PHE A 384 -12.74 -4.01 -13.10
N ASN A 385 -13.02 -2.93 -13.83
CA ASN A 385 -12.85 -2.90 -15.28
C ASN A 385 -11.41 -2.50 -15.59
N VAL A 386 -10.50 -3.48 -15.57
CA VAL A 386 -9.09 -3.30 -15.89
C VAL A 386 -8.80 -4.11 -17.15
N ASP A 387 -8.39 -3.43 -18.23
CA ASP A 387 -7.96 -4.12 -19.46
C ASP A 387 -6.61 -4.80 -19.19
N LEU A 388 -6.66 -6.09 -18.84
CA LEU A 388 -5.51 -6.93 -18.50
C LEU A 388 -5.10 -7.84 -19.65
N SER A 389 -5.41 -7.47 -20.89
CA SER A 389 -5.44 -8.36 -22.06
C SER A 389 -4.17 -9.16 -22.38
N LEU A 390 -3.05 -9.00 -21.67
CA LEU A 390 -1.75 -9.62 -21.97
C LEU A 390 -0.93 -9.97 -20.71
N ALA A 391 -1.59 -10.23 -19.58
CA ALA A 391 -0.96 -10.29 -18.27
C ALA A 391 -0.73 -11.73 -17.76
N ARG A 392 0.50 -12.26 -17.82
CA ARG A 392 0.87 -13.53 -17.14
C ARG A 392 1.42 -13.31 -15.70
N GLY A 393 1.09 -12.17 -15.09
CA GLY A 393 1.42 -11.84 -13.70
C GLY A 393 0.17 -11.78 -12.83
N ARG A 394 0.31 -11.67 -11.51
CA ARG A 394 -0.84 -11.59 -10.61
C ARG A 394 -0.89 -10.28 -9.89
N SER A 395 -2.12 -9.85 -9.62
CA SER A 395 -2.33 -8.63 -8.90
C SER A 395 -2.16 -8.81 -7.40
N VAL A 396 -1.35 -7.95 -6.81
CA VAL A 396 -0.87 -8.09 -5.44
C VAL A 396 -1.22 -6.83 -4.67
N TRP A 397 -1.92 -6.99 -3.55
CA TRP A 397 -2.12 -5.92 -2.58
C TRP A 397 -0.83 -5.68 -1.78
N ARG A 398 -0.40 -4.43 -1.70
CA ARG A 398 0.78 -4.03 -0.93
C ARG A 398 0.39 -3.35 0.37
N ASP A 399 0.66 -4.00 1.50
CA ASP A 399 0.50 -3.43 2.84
C ASP A 399 1.84 -2.87 3.34
N GLU A 400 1.91 -1.58 3.65
CA GLU A 400 3.10 -0.97 4.28
C GLU A 400 2.99 -0.88 5.81
N GLN A 401 1.88 -1.31 6.41
CA GLN A 401 1.54 -1.01 7.80
C GLN A 401 1.46 -2.25 8.69
N ILE A 402 2.59 -2.62 9.31
CA ILE A 402 2.56 -3.21 10.66
C ILE A 402 3.59 -2.49 11.55
N GLY A 403 3.54 -1.16 11.51
CA GLY A 403 4.19 -0.27 12.48
C GLY A 403 3.21 0.42 13.44
N CYS A 404 1.90 0.21 13.27
CA CYS A 404 0.85 0.82 14.09
C CYS A 404 0.00 -0.26 14.80
N ILE A 405 0.66 -1.19 15.51
CA ILE A 405 -0.01 -1.82 16.64
C ILE A 405 -0.22 -0.71 17.67
N ASN A 406 -1.48 -0.36 17.90
CA ASN A 406 -1.99 0.51 18.94
C ASN A 406 -1.07 0.62 20.18
N LYS A 407 -0.18 1.62 20.21
CA LYS A 407 0.15 2.25 21.49
C LYS A 407 -1.03 3.13 21.84
N TYR A 408 -1.96 2.56 22.60
CA TYR A 408 -3.05 3.30 23.23
C TYR A 408 -2.50 4.58 23.86
N GLY A 409 -3.04 5.72 23.39
CA GLY A 409 -2.64 7.06 23.83
C GLY A 409 -3.68 8.08 23.40
N SER A 410 -4.87 7.99 23.99
CA SER A 410 -5.86 9.07 24.18
C SER A 410 -6.02 10.13 23.07
N GLY A 411 -7.09 9.99 22.29
CA GLY A 411 -8.07 11.05 22.03
C GLY A 411 -7.70 12.22 21.10
N ARG A 412 -8.30 12.22 19.89
CA ARG A 412 -9.33 13.19 19.45
C ARG A 412 -9.57 13.06 17.94
N ARG A 413 -10.80 12.70 17.55
CA ARG A 413 -11.32 12.78 16.17
C ARG A 413 -11.60 14.24 15.80
N ILE A 414 -11.19 14.70 14.61
CA ILE A 414 -11.83 15.85 13.94
C ILE A 414 -11.82 15.65 12.41
N PHE A 415 -13.01 15.66 11.80
CA PHE A 415 -13.29 15.74 10.36
C PHE A 415 -13.07 17.17 9.83
N MET A 416 -12.67 17.33 8.56
CA MET A 416 -12.91 18.58 7.79
C MET A 416 -13.17 18.33 6.29
N PRO A 417 -13.96 19.19 5.62
CA PRO A 417 -14.57 18.91 4.31
C PRO A 417 -13.71 19.34 3.11
N LYS A 418 -13.93 18.65 1.97
CA LYS A 418 -13.31 18.89 0.66
C LYS A 418 -13.82 20.18 -0.01
N LYS A 419 -12.91 20.95 -0.63
CA LYS A 419 -13.11 21.65 -1.92
C LYS A 419 -11.74 21.81 -2.60
N GLU A 420 -11.64 21.26 -3.80
CA GLU A 420 -10.43 21.15 -4.63
C GLU A 420 -10.03 22.52 -5.25
N LEU A 421 -8.74 22.83 -5.24
CA LEU A 421 -8.15 23.86 -6.12
C LEU A 421 -7.60 23.16 -7.37
N HIS A 422 -8.12 23.49 -8.54
CA HIS A 422 -7.51 23.08 -9.82
C HIS A 422 -6.39 24.03 -10.21
N CYS A 423 -5.22 23.48 -10.55
CA CYS A 423 -4.18 24.15 -11.32
C CYS A 423 -3.59 23.11 -12.29
N GLU A 424 -3.79 23.31 -13.59
CA GLU A 424 -3.19 22.45 -14.63
C GLU A 424 -1.75 22.89 -14.94
N GLY A 425 -0.86 21.89 -14.94
CA GLY A 425 0.31 21.78 -15.82
C GLY A 425 1.37 22.87 -15.77
N TYR A 426 2.34 22.76 -14.86
CA TYR A 426 3.76 23.12 -15.10
C TYR A 426 4.65 22.36 -14.12
N SER A 427 5.53 21.48 -14.63
CA SER A 427 6.64 20.90 -13.89
C SER A 427 7.79 21.90 -13.87
N ASP A 428 8.17 22.37 -12.68
CA ASP A 428 9.57 22.60 -12.29
C ASP A 428 9.60 23.05 -10.82
N ALA A 429 10.53 22.48 -10.07
CA ALA A 429 10.64 22.61 -8.61
C ALA A 429 10.71 24.06 -8.12
N MET A 430 9.71 24.48 -7.32
CA MET A 430 9.84 25.57 -6.33
C MET A 430 8.77 25.40 -5.25
N CYS A 431 9.21 25.20 -4.00
CA CYS A 431 8.35 25.11 -2.83
C CYS A 431 7.52 26.41 -2.67
N VAL A 432 6.20 26.31 -2.76
CA VAL A 432 5.30 27.34 -2.22
C VAL A 432 4.57 26.76 -1.02
N ILE A 433 4.92 27.25 0.17
CA ILE A 433 4.17 26.96 1.39
C ILE A 433 3.22 28.14 1.62
N ALA A 434 1.92 27.91 1.43
CA ALA A 434 0.88 28.82 1.88
C ALA A 434 0.40 28.36 3.26
N MET A 435 0.70 29.11 4.31
CA MET A 435 0.18 28.82 5.65
C MET A 435 -1.15 29.55 5.87
N ASN A 436 -2.24 28.79 6.02
CA ASN A 436 -3.55 29.34 6.38
C ASN A 436 -3.69 29.35 7.92
N LEU A 437 -3.77 30.54 8.50
CA LEU A 437 -3.80 30.74 9.96
C LEU A 437 -5.18 31.21 10.45
N GLY A 438 -6.25 30.48 10.10
CA GLY A 438 -7.51 30.40 10.88
C GLY A 438 -8.59 31.48 10.67
N SER A 439 -9.84 31.00 10.67
CA SER A 439 -11.16 31.67 10.45
C SER A 439 -11.50 32.02 8.99
N VAL A 440 -12.81 32.07 8.69
CA VAL A 440 -13.43 31.95 7.35
C VAL A 440 -13.04 33.07 6.34
N TYR A 441 -12.20 34.04 6.72
CA TYR A 441 -11.57 35.01 5.81
C TYR A 441 -10.08 35.29 6.18
N GLY A 442 -9.37 34.27 6.71
CA GLY A 442 -8.10 34.38 7.45
C GLY A 442 -6.85 34.85 6.70
N TYR A 443 -5.79 35.11 7.47
CA TYR A 443 -4.47 35.57 7.03
C TYR A 443 -3.70 34.47 6.28
N ALA A 444 -3.07 34.82 5.17
CA ALA A 444 -2.17 33.93 4.45
C ALA A 444 -0.74 34.48 4.42
N VAL A 445 0.25 33.61 4.61
CA VAL A 445 1.67 33.94 4.41
C VAL A 445 2.18 33.10 3.26
N VAL A 446 2.83 33.72 2.27
CA VAL A 446 3.36 33.04 1.09
C VAL A 446 4.86 33.28 1.02
N ILE A 447 5.62 32.19 1.17
CA ILE A 447 7.09 32.24 1.22
C ILE A 447 7.67 32.36 -0.20
N GLY A 448 8.64 33.26 -0.38
CA GLY A 448 9.37 33.40 -1.67
C GLY A 448 8.51 33.94 -2.82
N ALA A 449 7.53 34.78 -2.50
CA ALA A 449 6.46 35.19 -3.40
C ALA A 449 6.73 36.46 -4.23
N ASN A 450 7.99 36.92 -4.33
CA ASN A 450 8.31 38.09 -5.15
C ASN A 450 8.28 37.85 -6.67
N LYS A 451 8.13 36.61 -7.13
CA LYS A 451 8.06 36.23 -8.55
C LYS A 451 7.33 34.88 -8.74
N TRP A 452 6.97 34.57 -9.98
CA TRP A 452 6.45 33.26 -10.41
C TRP A 452 5.21 32.79 -9.62
N ILE A 453 5.16 31.51 -9.28
CA ILE A 453 4.02 30.83 -8.66
C ILE A 453 3.63 31.43 -7.30
N GLY A 454 4.60 31.83 -6.46
CA GLY A 454 4.30 32.50 -5.19
C GLY A 454 3.65 33.88 -5.37
N PHE A 455 4.07 34.62 -6.41
CA PHE A 455 3.45 35.90 -6.79
C PHE A 455 2.01 35.69 -7.26
N GLU A 456 1.77 34.65 -8.05
CA GLU A 456 0.44 34.28 -8.54
C GLU A 456 -0.50 33.84 -7.41
N ILE A 457 0.01 33.04 -6.47
CA ILE A 457 -0.72 32.61 -5.28
C ILE A 457 -1.11 33.82 -4.41
N CYS A 458 -0.20 34.77 -4.19
CA CYS A 458 -0.55 36.03 -3.52
C CYS A 458 -1.67 36.80 -4.24
N ARG A 459 -1.68 36.79 -5.58
CA ARG A 459 -2.73 37.44 -6.40
C ARG A 459 -4.09 36.80 -6.18
N GLN A 460 -4.16 35.48 -6.18
CA GLN A 460 -5.41 34.73 -5.99
C GLN A 460 -5.91 34.81 -4.55
N LEU A 461 -5.01 34.74 -3.57
CA LEU A 461 -5.36 34.87 -2.15
C LEU A 461 -5.82 36.28 -1.79
N ALA A 462 -5.39 37.31 -2.52
CA ALA A 462 -5.80 38.69 -2.27
C ALA A 462 -7.31 38.93 -2.45
N SER A 463 -8.03 38.07 -3.19
CA SER A 463 -9.51 38.14 -3.29
C SER A 463 -10.24 37.27 -2.25
N GLN A 464 -9.52 36.39 -1.56
CA GLN A 464 -10.11 35.36 -0.67
C GLN A 464 -9.75 35.58 0.81
N CYS A 465 -8.63 36.23 1.08
CA CYS A 465 -8.10 36.47 2.42
C CYS A 465 -8.27 37.93 2.84
N ASN A 466 -8.54 38.18 4.12
CA ASN A 466 -8.54 39.52 4.69
C ASN A 466 -7.15 40.16 4.68
N SER A 467 -6.10 39.34 4.66
CA SER A 467 -4.74 39.84 4.47
C SER A 467 -3.79 38.76 3.98
N VAL A 468 -2.90 39.14 3.07
CA VAL A 468 -1.87 38.28 2.48
C VAL A 468 -0.50 38.88 2.77
N VAL A 469 0.40 38.09 3.33
CA VAL A 469 1.80 38.48 3.58
C VAL A 469 2.66 37.81 2.51
N LEU A 470 3.12 38.61 1.56
CA LEU A 470 4.13 38.24 0.58
C LEU A 470 5.51 38.31 1.25
N THR A 471 6.28 37.23 1.19
CA THR A 471 7.64 37.24 1.72
C THR A 471 8.69 37.03 0.64
N ALA A 472 9.88 37.60 0.86
CA ALA A 472 11.03 37.45 -0.03
C ALA A 472 12.33 37.72 0.73
N CYS A 473 13.40 37.03 0.34
CA CYS A 473 14.73 37.26 0.92
C CYS A 473 15.30 38.65 0.55
N ASN A 474 14.94 39.16 -0.62
CA ASN A 474 15.34 40.50 -1.08
C ASN A 474 14.19 41.51 -0.87
N GLU A 475 14.38 42.40 0.09
CA GLU A 475 13.40 43.43 0.46
C GLU A 475 12.95 44.30 -0.72
N LYS A 476 13.88 44.83 -1.52
CA LYS A 476 13.55 45.68 -2.68
C LYS A 476 12.65 44.96 -3.68
N ARG A 477 12.95 43.70 -4.00
CA ARG A 477 12.14 42.89 -4.93
C ARG A 477 10.78 42.53 -4.35
N GLY A 478 10.72 42.27 -3.05
CA GLY A 478 9.47 41.97 -2.34
C GLY A 478 8.52 43.17 -2.30
N ILE A 479 9.02 44.36 -1.99
CA ILE A 479 8.24 45.61 -2.02
C ILE A 479 7.71 45.90 -3.43
N GLN A 480 8.56 45.77 -4.46
CA GLN A 480 8.14 45.92 -5.86
C GLN A 480 7.04 44.93 -6.25
N ALA A 481 7.11 43.69 -5.76
CA ALA A 481 6.11 42.67 -6.01
C ALA A 481 4.77 43.00 -5.35
N VAL A 482 4.77 43.47 -4.09
CA VAL A 482 3.54 43.91 -3.41
C VAL A 482 2.90 45.10 -4.11
N GLU A 483 3.68 46.12 -4.50
CA GLU A 483 3.14 47.25 -5.26
C GLU A 483 2.49 46.82 -6.59
N LYS A 484 3.15 45.89 -7.30
CA LYS A 484 2.62 45.33 -8.54
C LYS A 484 1.31 44.60 -8.31
N LEU A 485 1.20 43.81 -7.24
CA LEU A 485 -0.02 43.08 -6.89
C LEU A 485 -1.15 44.01 -6.45
N LYS A 486 -0.86 45.01 -5.63
CA LYS A 486 -1.84 46.03 -5.21
C LYS A 486 -2.44 46.77 -6.40
N ARG A 487 -1.62 47.13 -7.40
CA ARG A 487 -2.09 47.74 -8.65
C ARG A 487 -2.93 46.78 -9.49
N SER A 488 -2.61 45.47 -9.50
CA SER A 488 -3.32 44.48 -10.33
C SER A 488 -4.64 43.99 -9.73
N VAL A 489 -4.74 43.88 -8.40
CA VAL A 489 -5.92 43.32 -7.71
C VAL A 489 -6.81 44.40 -7.09
N LEU A 490 -6.37 45.67 -7.09
CA LEU A 490 -7.07 46.81 -6.46
C LEU A 490 -7.42 46.55 -4.98
N SER A 491 -6.54 45.84 -4.28
CA SER A 491 -6.73 45.49 -2.87
C SER A 491 -5.50 45.84 -2.04
N ASP A 492 -5.74 46.48 -0.89
CA ASP A 492 -4.70 46.91 0.05
C ASP A 492 -4.32 45.86 1.09
N ASN A 493 -4.95 44.68 1.02
CA ASN A 493 -4.78 43.60 1.97
C ASN A 493 -3.44 42.83 1.84
N ILE A 494 -2.65 43.12 0.81
CA ILE A 494 -1.34 42.51 0.57
C ILE A 494 -0.24 43.33 1.26
N MET A 495 0.57 42.65 2.06
CA MET A 495 1.67 43.23 2.84
C MET A 495 2.98 42.51 2.51
N PHE A 496 4.09 43.21 2.67
CA PHE A 496 5.42 42.63 2.54
C PHE A 496 6.02 42.32 3.90
N HIS A 497 6.73 41.20 4.03
CA HIS A 497 7.66 40.94 5.12
C HIS A 497 8.95 40.34 4.55
N GLN A 498 10.11 40.90 4.89
CA GLN A 498 11.38 40.27 4.48
C GLN A 498 11.51 38.93 5.19
N PHE A 499 11.85 37.89 4.45
CA PHE A 499 12.01 36.56 5.00
C PHE A 499 13.06 35.80 4.21
N ASP A 500 14.15 35.48 4.89
CA ASP A 500 15.12 34.49 4.46
C ASP A 500 14.93 33.23 5.31
N VAL A 501 14.70 32.09 4.65
CA VAL A 501 14.55 30.78 5.30
C VAL A 501 15.85 30.35 5.97
N MET A 502 16.98 30.88 5.50
CA MET A 502 18.33 30.55 5.99
C MET A 502 18.76 31.38 7.20
N ASP A 503 17.94 32.35 7.66
CA ASP A 503 18.22 33.20 8.81
C ASP A 503 17.19 32.95 9.93
N LEU A 504 17.65 32.32 11.02
CA LEU A 504 16.85 32.01 12.22
C LEU A 504 16.26 33.27 12.88
N ALA A 505 16.93 34.42 12.77
CA ALA A 505 16.40 35.70 13.25
C ALA A 505 15.23 36.16 12.37
N SER A 506 15.27 35.90 11.07
CA SER A 506 14.19 36.16 10.12
C SER A 506 12.97 35.26 10.35
N VAL A 507 13.16 33.99 10.78
CA VAL A 507 12.08 33.09 11.22
C VAL A 507 11.39 33.60 12.48
N SER A 508 12.17 34.05 13.47
CA SER A 508 11.64 34.64 14.70
C SER A 508 10.96 35.99 14.44
N SER A 509 11.44 36.75 13.46
CA SER A 509 10.83 38.04 13.08
C SER A 509 9.46 37.87 12.40
N ILE A 510 9.32 36.92 11.47
CA ILE A 510 8.03 36.69 10.80
C ILE A 510 6.97 36.09 11.74
N ALA A 511 7.40 35.27 12.69
CA ALA A 511 6.61 34.76 13.81
C ALA A 511 5.96 35.89 14.63
N GLU A 512 6.79 36.83 15.07
CA GLU A 512 6.37 37.99 15.85
C GLU A 512 5.48 38.91 15.03
N PHE A 513 5.84 39.17 13.77
CA PHE A 513 5.05 39.99 12.86
C PHE A 513 3.64 39.44 12.61
N THR A 514 3.53 38.13 12.35
CA THR A 514 2.23 37.48 12.12
C THR A 514 1.39 37.44 13.40
N SER A 515 2.02 37.22 14.56
CA SER A 515 1.37 37.28 15.87
C SER A 515 0.86 38.68 16.21
N TRP A 516 1.68 39.72 15.97
CA TRP A 516 1.28 41.12 16.12
C TRP A 516 0.12 41.49 15.18
N ARG A 517 0.16 41.06 13.92
CA ARG A 517 -0.93 41.32 12.96
C ARG A 517 -2.23 40.66 13.36
N LYS A 518 -2.19 39.40 13.82
CA LYS A 518 -3.37 38.71 14.37
C LYS A 518 -3.94 39.46 15.57
N ALA A 519 -3.10 39.93 16.50
CA ALA A 519 -3.54 40.70 17.65
C ALA A 519 -4.22 42.02 17.24
N LYS A 520 -3.66 42.74 16.25
CA LYS A 520 -4.24 43.97 15.70
C LYS A 520 -5.57 43.73 14.95
N ALA A 521 -5.69 42.62 14.24
CA ALA A 521 -6.93 42.19 13.59
C ALA A 521 -8.05 41.93 14.60
N ASN A 522 -7.72 41.21 15.67
CA ASN A 522 -8.63 40.86 16.75
C ASN A 522 -9.05 42.08 17.58
N ALA A 523 -8.21 43.11 17.67
CA ALA A 523 -8.53 44.36 18.36
C ALA A 523 -9.56 45.21 17.58
N ASN A 524 -9.63 45.07 16.26
CA ASN A 524 -10.56 45.80 15.40
C ASN A 524 -11.89 45.03 15.14
N GLY A 525 -12.01 43.79 15.61
CA GLY A 525 -13.21 42.95 15.48
C GLY A 525 -13.98 42.85 16.79
N SER A 526 -15.23 43.30 16.79
CA SER A 526 -16.13 43.20 17.94
C SER A 526 -16.39 41.74 18.36
N GLY A 527 -15.76 41.33 19.45
CA GLY A 527 -16.25 40.34 20.41
C GLY A 527 -16.47 38.90 19.92
N LYS A 528 -15.46 38.04 20.11
CA LYS A 528 -15.55 36.81 20.92
C LYS A 528 -14.19 36.10 20.97
N ARG A 529 -13.75 35.83 22.21
CA ARG A 529 -12.51 35.12 22.58
C ARG A 529 -12.52 33.69 22.04
N THR A 530 -11.38 33.23 21.53
CA THR A 530 -10.74 31.95 21.93
C THR A 530 -9.26 32.02 21.55
N SER A 531 -8.41 32.05 22.56
CA SER A 531 -6.96 32.00 22.46
C SER A 531 -6.50 30.58 22.16
N THR A 532 -5.75 30.39 21.09
CA THR A 532 -4.79 29.27 21.02
C THR A 532 -3.48 29.85 20.53
N ALA A 533 -2.56 30.08 21.46
CA ALA A 533 -1.16 30.32 21.13
C ALA A 533 -0.56 28.98 20.69
N MET A 534 0.09 28.95 19.53
CA MET A 534 1.08 27.94 19.18
C MET A 534 2.37 28.70 18.96
N GLU A 535 3.33 28.45 19.87
CA GLU A 535 4.75 28.72 19.67
C GLU A 535 5.24 27.98 18.43
N ILE A 536 6.22 28.57 17.75
CA ILE A 536 6.73 28.15 16.44
C ILE A 536 7.80 27.08 16.58
#